data_AF-A0A444R0A5-F1
#
_entry.id   AF-A0A444R0A5-F1
#
_cell.length_a   1.000
_cell.length_b   1.000
_cell.length_c   1.000
_cell.angle_alpha   90.00
_cell.angle_beta   90.00
_cell.angle_gamma   90.00
#
_symmetry.space_group_name_H-M   'P 1'
#
loop_
_entity.id
_entity.type
_entity.pdbx_description
1 polymer ?
#
loop_
_entity_poly.entity_id
_entity_poly.type
_entity_poly.pdbx_seq_one_letter_code
_entity_poly.pdbx_strand_id
1 'polypeptide(L)'
;VKGEQQWRAEAQRKSLPLWRMEDGFLRSSGLGSDLLPPLSLVLDKRGIYYDATRPSDLEVLLNHSQLTLAQKMRAEKLRQRLVESKLSKYNLGADFSLPAEAKDKKVILVPGQVEDDASIKTGTVSIKSNLELLRTVRERNPHAYIVYKPHPDVLVGNRKGDIPAELTAELADYQALDADIIQCIQRADEVHTMTSL
;
A
#
# COMPACT_ATOMS: atom_id res chain seq x y z
N VAL A 1 16.89 1.17 5.00
CA VAL A 1 16.31 0.11 5.86
C VAL A 1 17.07 0.01 7.18
N LYS A 2 16.41 0.19 8.33
CA LYS A 2 17.08 0.24 9.67
C LYS A 2 17.88 -1.03 9.98
N GLY A 3 17.30 -2.21 9.76
CA GLY A 3 17.96 -3.49 10.04
C GLY A 3 19.24 -3.72 9.22
N GLU A 4 19.28 -3.24 7.98
CA GLU A 4 20.50 -3.30 7.18
C GLU A 4 21.63 -2.43 7.75
N GLN A 5 21.32 -1.22 8.21
CA GLN A 5 22.35 -0.33 8.77
C GLN A 5 23.02 -0.94 10.00
N GLN A 6 22.26 -1.66 10.82
CA GLN A 6 22.76 -2.37 12.00
C GLN A 6 23.80 -3.45 11.64
N TRP A 7 23.55 -4.24 10.60
CA TRP A 7 24.37 -5.41 10.27
C TRP A 7 25.43 -5.16 9.19
N ARG A 8 25.37 -4.02 8.49
CA ARG A 8 26.23 -3.75 7.33
C ARG A 8 27.73 -3.86 7.65
N ALA A 9 28.19 -3.22 8.71
CA ALA A 9 29.61 -3.21 9.06
C ALA A 9 30.13 -4.61 9.41
N GLU A 10 29.36 -5.38 10.17
CA GLU A 10 29.72 -6.73 10.58
C GLU A 10 29.68 -7.72 9.41
N ALA A 11 28.66 -7.63 8.55
CA ALA A 11 28.56 -8.45 7.35
C ALA A 11 29.73 -8.17 6.40
N GLN A 12 30.12 -6.91 6.23
CA GLN A 12 31.30 -6.53 5.45
C GLN A 12 32.60 -7.08 6.05
N ARG A 13 32.79 -6.94 7.36
CA ARG A 13 33.98 -7.45 8.07
C ARG A 13 34.14 -8.97 7.93
N LYS A 14 33.03 -9.70 7.86
CA LYS A 14 32.99 -11.16 7.72
C LYS A 14 32.80 -11.65 6.28
N SER A 15 32.74 -10.75 5.30
CA SER A 15 32.44 -11.08 3.90
C SER A 15 31.15 -11.90 3.73
N LEU A 16 30.12 -11.63 4.54
CA LEU A 16 28.83 -12.31 4.48
C LEU A 16 27.85 -11.54 3.58
N PRO A 17 27.05 -12.24 2.75
CA PRO A 17 25.99 -11.59 1.98
C PRO A 17 24.89 -11.08 2.92
N LEU A 18 24.34 -9.91 2.63
CA LEU A 18 23.20 -9.36 3.36
C LEU A 18 21.92 -9.51 2.56
N TRP A 19 20.97 -10.29 3.09
CA TRP A 19 19.64 -10.43 2.51
C TRP A 19 18.64 -9.65 3.37
N ARG A 20 17.70 -8.97 2.72
CA ARG A 20 16.59 -8.30 3.40
C ARG A 20 15.38 -9.21 3.31
N MET A 21 14.67 -9.32 4.43
CA MET A 21 13.47 -10.11 4.54
C MET A 21 12.30 -9.18 4.84
N GLU A 22 11.16 -9.44 4.22
CA GLU A 22 9.91 -8.75 4.49
C GLU A 22 8.74 -9.72 4.35
N ASP A 23 7.57 -9.37 4.88
CA ASP A 23 6.35 -10.10 4.61
C ASP A 23 6.07 -10.17 3.10
N GLY A 24 5.59 -11.32 2.63
CA GLY A 24 5.15 -11.47 1.25
C GLY A 24 3.86 -10.71 0.94
N PHE A 25 3.63 -10.44 -0.35
CA PHE A 25 2.42 -9.75 -0.82
C PHE A 25 1.12 -10.47 -0.43
N LEU A 26 1.18 -11.80 -0.21
CA LEU A 26 0.10 -12.59 0.38
C LEU A 26 0.51 -13.04 1.78
N ARG A 27 0.09 -12.28 2.80
CA ARG A 27 0.58 -12.43 4.18
C ARG A 27 -0.26 -13.38 5.05
N SER A 28 -1.54 -13.09 5.27
CA SER A 28 -2.39 -13.82 6.23
C SER A 28 -3.89 -13.52 6.02
N SER A 29 -4.77 -14.30 6.66
CA SER A 29 -6.18 -13.94 6.88
C SER A 29 -6.32 -13.33 8.27
N GLY A 30 -6.23 -12.01 8.40
CA GLY A 30 -6.17 -11.26 9.67
C GLY A 30 -5.06 -10.19 9.69
N LEU A 31 -5.06 -9.30 10.69
CA LEU A 31 -4.09 -8.21 10.78
C LEU A 31 -2.69 -8.73 11.13
N GLY A 32 -1.66 -7.99 10.69
CA GLY A 32 -0.28 -8.26 11.11
C GLY A 32 -0.03 -8.05 12.60
N SER A 33 -0.84 -7.22 13.25
CA SER A 33 -0.85 -6.96 14.69
C SER A 33 -1.28 -8.17 15.52
N ASP A 34 -1.97 -9.15 14.92
CA ASP A 34 -2.46 -10.35 15.63
C ASP A 34 -1.37 -11.44 15.76
N LEU A 35 -0.12 -11.13 15.38
CA LEU A 35 1.05 -12.02 15.43
C LEU A 35 0.89 -13.36 14.68
N LEU A 36 -0.04 -13.43 13.72
CA LEU A 36 -0.20 -14.60 12.88
C LEU A 36 1.05 -14.81 12.00
N PRO A 37 1.56 -16.05 11.88
CA PRO A 37 2.73 -16.35 11.07
C PRO A 37 2.44 -16.05 9.59
N PRO A 38 3.41 -15.48 8.85
CA PRO A 38 3.19 -15.12 7.45
C PRO A 38 3.12 -16.39 6.57
N LEU A 39 2.17 -16.41 5.64
CA LEU A 39 2.02 -17.45 4.62
C LEU A 39 3.10 -17.38 3.54
N SER A 40 3.70 -16.21 3.35
CA SER A 40 4.80 -16.01 2.41
C SER A 40 5.74 -14.92 2.90
N LEU A 41 7.01 -15.02 2.48
CA LEU A 41 8.09 -14.09 2.80
C LEU A 41 8.80 -13.68 1.52
N VAL A 42 9.25 -12.43 1.48
CA VAL A 42 10.20 -11.94 0.46
C VAL A 42 11.61 -12.06 1.03
N LEU A 43 12.53 -12.56 0.19
CA LEU A 43 13.97 -12.52 0.44
C LEU A 43 14.64 -11.81 -0.73
N ASP A 44 15.28 -10.69 -0.46
CA ASP A 44 15.92 -9.85 -1.48
C ASP A 44 17.41 -9.66 -1.16
N LYS A 45 18.25 -10.01 -2.13
CA LYS A 45 19.71 -10.05 -2.01
C LYS A 45 20.37 -8.72 -2.38
N ARG A 46 19.68 -7.86 -3.13
CA ARG A 46 20.22 -6.59 -3.66
C ARG A 46 19.74 -5.39 -2.87
N GLY A 47 18.44 -5.32 -2.64
CA GLY A 47 17.75 -4.20 -2.03
C GLY A 47 16.46 -4.70 -1.38
N ILE A 48 15.37 -3.96 -1.49
CA ILE A 48 14.05 -4.43 -1.09
C ILE A 48 13.02 -3.68 -1.93
N TYR A 49 11.89 -4.32 -2.25
CA TYR A 49 10.95 -3.83 -3.28
C TYR A 49 10.37 -2.42 -3.01
N TYR A 50 10.33 -1.97 -1.76
CA TYR A 50 9.80 -0.66 -1.38
C TYR A 50 10.86 0.46 -1.36
N ASP A 51 12.12 0.12 -1.58
CA ASP A 51 13.25 1.06 -1.57
C ASP A 51 13.60 1.47 -2.99
N ALA A 52 13.04 2.59 -3.45
CA ALA A 52 13.25 3.13 -4.79
C ALA A 52 14.60 3.87 -4.92
N THR A 53 15.41 3.94 -3.87
CA THR A 53 16.70 4.66 -3.90
C THR A 53 17.84 3.84 -4.51
N ARG A 54 17.59 2.55 -4.79
CA ARG A 54 18.56 1.59 -5.34
C ARG A 54 17.85 0.38 -5.94
N PRO A 55 18.54 -0.43 -6.77
CA PRO A 55 17.94 -1.63 -7.33
C PRO A 55 17.55 -2.68 -6.30
N SER A 56 16.47 -3.41 -6.60
CA SER A 56 15.98 -4.58 -5.85
C SER A 56 16.01 -5.84 -6.73
N ASP A 57 15.95 -7.03 -6.12
CA ASP A 57 15.81 -8.27 -6.89
C ASP A 57 14.51 -8.27 -7.70
N LEU A 58 13.42 -7.70 -7.15
CA LEU A 58 12.16 -7.55 -7.87
C LEU A 58 12.30 -6.65 -9.10
N GLU A 59 12.98 -5.51 -8.99
CA GLU A 59 13.22 -4.61 -10.12
C GLU A 59 14.03 -5.30 -11.22
N VAL A 60 15.08 -6.05 -10.85
CA VAL A 60 15.85 -6.84 -11.81
C VAL A 60 14.98 -7.91 -12.48
N LEU A 61 14.13 -8.60 -11.71
CA LEU A 61 13.21 -9.58 -12.26
C LEU A 61 12.22 -8.94 -13.25
N LEU A 62 11.67 -7.77 -12.93
CA LEU A 62 10.73 -7.07 -13.81
C LEU A 62 11.39 -6.60 -15.11
N ASN A 63 12.64 -6.12 -15.04
CA ASN A 63 13.36 -5.62 -16.22
C ASN A 63 13.91 -6.72 -17.15
N HIS A 64 14.23 -7.90 -16.60
CA HIS A 64 15.02 -8.90 -17.33
C HIS A 64 14.37 -10.28 -17.45
N SER A 65 13.28 -10.56 -16.74
CA SER A 65 12.65 -11.89 -16.80
C SER A 65 11.81 -12.05 -18.06
N GLN A 66 12.02 -13.16 -18.75
CA GLN A 66 11.09 -13.64 -19.79
C GLN A 66 10.27 -14.79 -19.23
N LEU A 67 8.97 -14.56 -19.05
CA LEU A 67 8.07 -15.60 -18.57
C LEU A 67 7.76 -16.61 -19.68
N THR A 68 7.86 -17.89 -19.35
CA THR A 68 7.37 -18.97 -20.22
C THR A 68 5.85 -18.90 -20.36
N LEU A 69 5.29 -19.54 -21.40
CA LEU A 69 3.84 -19.61 -21.60
C LEU A 69 3.13 -20.18 -20.35
N ALA A 70 3.68 -21.25 -19.77
CA ALA A 70 3.12 -21.85 -18.55
C ALA A 70 3.15 -20.89 -17.35
N GLN A 71 4.20 -20.07 -17.21
CA GLN A 71 4.27 -19.05 -16.16
C GLN A 71 3.25 -17.92 -16.39
N LYS A 72 3.08 -17.46 -17.64
CA LYS A 72 2.06 -16.46 -17.99
C LYS A 72 0.65 -16.95 -17.66
N MET A 73 0.30 -18.16 -18.10
CA MET A 73 -1.00 -18.77 -17.80
C MET A 73 -1.23 -18.95 -16.29
N ARG A 74 -0.20 -19.34 -15.54
CA ARG A 74 -0.27 -19.43 -14.07
C ARG A 74 -0.49 -18.07 -13.43
N ALA A 75 0.20 -17.03 -13.90
CA ALA A 75 0.07 -15.67 -13.39
C ALA A 75 -1.33 -15.10 -13.66
N GLU A 76 -1.88 -15.32 -14.86
CA GLU A 76 -3.25 -14.93 -15.20
C GLU A 76 -4.28 -15.62 -14.31
N LYS A 77 -4.17 -16.94 -14.14
CA LYS A 77 -5.07 -17.71 -13.27
C LYS A 77 -4.94 -17.26 -11.81
N LEU A 78 -3.73 -16.95 -11.34
CA LEU A 78 -3.53 -16.44 -9.98
C LEU A 78 -4.18 -15.06 -9.82
N ARG A 79 -3.96 -14.13 -10.75
CA ARG A 79 -4.57 -12.79 -10.74
C ARG A 79 -6.10 -12.90 -10.69
N GLN A 80 -6.68 -13.71 -11.57
CA GLN A 80 -8.13 -13.91 -11.61
C GLN A 80 -8.66 -14.43 -10.27
N ARG A 81 -8.02 -15.45 -9.70
CA ARG A 81 -8.42 -15.99 -8.39
C ARG A 81 -8.32 -14.94 -7.27
N LEU A 82 -7.28 -14.11 -7.26
CA LEU A 82 -7.11 -13.05 -6.26
C LEU A 82 -8.24 -12.01 -6.35
N VAL A 83 -8.60 -11.59 -7.57
CA VAL A 83 -9.68 -10.63 -7.80
C VAL A 83 -11.04 -11.22 -7.43
N GLU A 84 -11.34 -12.45 -7.87
CA GLU A 84 -12.61 -13.13 -7.60
C GLU A 84 -12.83 -13.41 -6.11
N SER A 85 -11.76 -13.76 -5.40
CA SER A 85 -11.82 -14.01 -3.95
C SER A 85 -11.88 -12.73 -3.11
N LYS A 86 -11.81 -11.54 -3.72
CA LYS A 86 -11.80 -10.24 -3.04
C LYS A 86 -10.78 -10.17 -1.89
N LEU A 87 -9.65 -10.87 -2.04
CA LEU A 87 -8.63 -10.91 -1.01
C LEU A 87 -7.90 -9.56 -0.95
N SER A 88 -8.03 -8.87 0.18
CA SER A 88 -7.13 -7.79 0.60
C SER A 88 -6.19 -8.28 1.71
N LYS A 89 -5.16 -7.47 2.03
CA LYS A 89 -4.18 -7.79 3.09
C LYS A 89 -4.85 -8.08 4.45
N TYR A 90 -6.04 -7.55 4.70
CA TYR A 90 -6.72 -7.64 5.99
C TYR A 90 -8.15 -8.21 5.94
N ASN A 91 -8.89 -8.07 4.82
CA ASN A 91 -10.31 -8.45 4.69
C ASN A 91 -11.20 -7.93 5.83
N LEU A 92 -10.99 -6.67 6.22
CA LEU A 92 -11.74 -5.99 7.26
C LEU A 92 -12.62 -4.89 6.67
N GLY A 93 -13.81 -4.71 7.24
CA GLY A 93 -14.67 -3.54 7.02
C GLY A 93 -16.14 -3.88 6.82
N ALA A 94 -17.00 -2.88 7.01
CA ALA A 94 -18.41 -2.92 6.70
C ALA A 94 -18.65 -2.76 5.19
N ASP A 95 -19.83 -3.17 4.74
CA ASP A 95 -20.29 -2.89 3.38
C ASP A 95 -20.27 -1.39 3.10
N PHE A 96 -19.70 -1.01 1.96
CA PHE A 96 -19.55 0.37 1.55
C PHE A 96 -20.43 0.63 0.33
N SER A 97 -21.15 1.75 0.31
CA SER A 97 -21.86 2.24 -0.87
C SER A 97 -21.51 3.71 -1.08
N LEU A 98 -21.42 4.11 -2.34
CA LEU A 98 -21.20 5.53 -2.64
C LEU A 98 -22.40 6.36 -2.16
N PRO A 99 -22.16 7.48 -1.46
CA PRO A 99 -23.21 8.43 -1.13
C PRO A 99 -23.85 9.01 -2.39
N ALA A 100 -25.09 9.48 -2.29
CA ALA A 100 -25.86 10.00 -3.43
C ALA A 100 -25.18 11.24 -4.06
N GLU A 101 -24.40 11.98 -3.28
CA GLU A 101 -23.64 13.17 -3.65
C GLU A 101 -22.47 12.87 -4.59
N ALA A 102 -22.07 11.60 -4.70
CA ALA A 102 -21.06 11.11 -5.64
C ALA A 102 -21.64 10.89 -7.04
N LYS A 103 -22.97 10.94 -7.20
CA LYS A 103 -23.63 10.70 -8.48
C LYS A 103 -23.12 11.68 -9.54
N ASP A 104 -22.85 11.16 -10.73
CA ASP A 104 -22.38 11.89 -11.91
C ASP A 104 -21.02 12.59 -11.73
N LYS A 105 -20.26 12.26 -10.68
CA LYS A 105 -18.89 12.73 -10.44
C LYS A 105 -17.88 11.60 -10.65
N LYS A 106 -16.66 11.97 -11.05
CA LYS A 106 -15.51 11.06 -10.98
C LYS A 106 -15.20 10.75 -9.52
N VAL A 107 -15.16 9.47 -9.16
CA VAL A 107 -14.88 9.01 -7.80
C VAL A 107 -13.40 8.67 -7.67
N ILE A 108 -12.72 9.33 -6.73
CA ILE A 108 -11.30 9.08 -6.44
C ILE A 108 -11.16 8.53 -5.02
N LEU A 109 -10.53 7.37 -4.89
CA LEU A 109 -10.14 6.80 -3.61
C LEU A 109 -8.72 7.23 -3.25
N VAL A 110 -8.56 7.78 -2.05
CA VAL A 110 -7.26 8.09 -1.44
C VAL A 110 -7.09 7.21 -0.19
N PRO A 111 -6.35 6.08 -0.27
CA PRO A 111 -6.04 5.28 0.90
C PRO A 111 -4.97 5.98 1.75
N GLY A 112 -5.29 6.22 3.01
CA GLY A 112 -4.32 6.67 4.00
C GLY A 112 -3.31 5.57 4.31
N GLN A 113 -2.09 5.98 4.63
CA GLN A 113 -0.98 5.10 4.96
C GLN A 113 -0.39 5.46 6.32
N VAL A 114 0.45 4.57 6.85
CA VAL A 114 1.25 4.87 8.02
C VAL A 114 2.47 5.69 7.60
N GLU A 115 2.57 6.95 8.03
CA GLU A 115 3.56 7.91 7.52
C GLU A 115 5.02 7.57 7.87
N ASP A 116 5.24 6.79 8.93
CA ASP A 116 6.58 6.38 9.32
C ASP A 116 7.02 5.05 8.69
N ASP A 117 6.20 4.49 7.78
CA ASP A 117 6.51 3.29 7.00
C ASP A 117 7.79 3.47 6.17
N ALA A 118 8.57 2.39 6.07
CA ALA A 118 9.81 2.40 5.30
C ALA A 118 9.55 2.67 3.81
N SER A 119 8.44 2.16 3.26
CA SER A 119 8.04 2.37 1.87
C SER A 119 7.81 3.84 1.54
N ILE A 120 7.26 4.65 2.44
CA ILE A 120 7.12 6.10 2.21
C ILE A 120 8.49 6.75 2.24
N LYS A 121 9.30 6.45 3.27
CA LYS A 121 10.63 7.05 3.44
C LYS A 121 11.59 6.80 2.28
N THR A 122 11.51 5.62 1.65
CA THR A 122 12.42 5.22 0.57
C THR A 122 11.76 5.15 -0.80
N GLY A 123 10.43 5.25 -0.87
CA GLY A 123 9.65 5.13 -2.12
C GLY A 123 9.05 6.45 -2.60
N THR A 124 9.03 7.51 -1.78
CA THR A 124 8.51 8.82 -2.21
C THR A 124 9.57 9.93 -2.19
N VAL A 125 9.36 10.94 -3.04
CA VAL A 125 10.28 12.07 -3.21
C VAL A 125 9.65 13.40 -2.76
N SER A 126 8.47 13.75 -3.28
CA SER A 126 7.82 15.04 -3.04
C SER A 126 6.64 14.96 -2.07
N ILE A 127 5.76 13.96 -2.21
CA ILE A 127 4.58 13.76 -1.35
C ILE A 127 4.93 12.69 -0.32
N LYS A 128 4.94 13.04 0.98
CA LYS A 128 5.43 12.15 2.05
C LYS A 128 4.48 12.02 3.24
N SER A 129 3.32 12.63 3.17
CA SER A 129 2.29 12.59 4.21
C SER A 129 0.92 12.36 3.61
N ASN A 130 0.00 11.85 4.42
CA ASN A 130 -1.38 11.65 3.98
C ASN A 130 -2.05 12.99 3.64
N LEU A 131 -1.74 14.04 4.42
CA LEU A 131 -2.26 15.40 4.17
C LEU A 131 -1.77 15.97 2.84
N GLU A 132 -0.48 15.85 2.52
CA GLU A 132 0.06 16.33 1.23
C GLU A 132 -0.54 15.57 0.06
N LEU A 133 -0.74 14.25 0.19
CA LEU A 133 -1.41 13.45 -0.84
C LEU A 133 -2.83 13.95 -1.04
N LEU A 134 -3.61 14.05 0.04
CA LEU A 134 -5.02 14.43 -0.03
C LEU A 134 -5.21 15.85 -0.59
N ARG A 135 -4.35 16.80 -0.18
CA ARG A 135 -4.28 18.15 -0.77
C ARG A 135 -3.99 18.11 -2.26
N THR A 136 -2.95 17.39 -2.67
CA THR A 136 -2.56 17.29 -4.08
C THR A 136 -3.69 16.69 -4.93
N VAL A 137 -4.38 15.66 -4.42
CA VAL A 137 -5.50 15.04 -5.13
C VAL A 137 -6.66 16.03 -5.28
N ARG A 138 -7.03 16.77 -4.23
CA ARG A 138 -8.06 17.81 -4.31
C ARG A 138 -7.69 18.93 -5.28
N GLU A 139 -6.48 19.45 -5.19
CA GLU A 139 -5.98 20.51 -6.08
C GLU A 139 -6.03 20.10 -7.56
N ARG A 140 -5.66 18.84 -7.87
CA ARG A 140 -5.65 18.33 -9.25
C ARG A 140 -7.02 17.86 -9.75
N ASN A 141 -7.96 17.61 -8.84
CA ASN A 141 -9.29 17.08 -9.15
C ASN A 141 -10.38 17.88 -8.41
N PRO A 142 -10.55 19.18 -8.69
CA PRO A 142 -11.43 20.05 -7.92
C PRO A 142 -12.90 19.63 -7.93
N HIS A 143 -13.35 18.95 -8.99
CA HIS A 143 -14.75 18.53 -9.16
C HIS A 143 -15.00 17.04 -8.88
N ALA A 144 -13.95 16.28 -8.53
CA ALA A 144 -14.11 14.86 -8.20
C ALA A 144 -14.74 14.67 -6.82
N TYR A 145 -15.41 13.53 -6.65
CA TYR A 145 -15.84 13.04 -5.36
C TYR A 145 -14.71 12.24 -4.72
N ILE A 146 -14.07 12.80 -3.69
CA ILE A 146 -12.89 12.23 -3.05
C ILE A 146 -13.31 11.44 -1.81
N VAL A 147 -13.05 10.14 -1.83
CA VAL A 147 -13.20 9.23 -0.70
C VAL A 147 -11.83 9.06 -0.05
N TYR A 148 -11.67 9.53 1.18
CA TYR A 148 -10.48 9.26 1.99
C TYR A 148 -10.71 8.06 2.91
N LYS A 149 -9.93 6.98 2.74
CA LYS A 149 -9.96 5.81 3.63
C LYS A 149 -8.70 5.83 4.50
N PRO A 150 -8.74 6.34 5.74
CA PRO A 150 -7.59 6.27 6.64
C PRO A 150 -7.16 4.83 6.94
N HIS A 151 -5.85 4.65 7.19
CA HIS A 151 -5.27 3.35 7.52
C HIS A 151 -5.81 2.85 8.88
N PRO A 152 -6.16 1.55 9.02
CA PRO A 152 -6.70 1.02 10.28
C PRO A 152 -5.78 1.26 11.48
N ASP A 153 -4.46 1.04 11.35
CA ASP A 153 -3.48 1.28 12.42
C ASP A 153 -3.36 2.75 12.85
N VAL A 154 -3.72 3.70 11.96
CA VAL A 154 -3.75 5.13 12.28
C VAL A 154 -5.04 5.47 13.03
N LEU A 155 -6.18 4.91 12.61
CA LEU A 155 -7.48 5.12 13.28
C LEU A 155 -7.49 4.70 14.74
N VAL A 156 -6.82 3.59 15.06
CA VAL A 156 -6.71 3.11 16.45
C VAL A 156 -5.65 3.86 17.28
N GLY A 157 -5.00 4.88 16.70
CA GLY A 157 -4.01 5.73 17.39
C GLY A 157 -2.62 5.10 17.57
N ASN A 158 -2.37 3.93 16.97
CA ASN A 158 -1.12 3.19 17.17
C ASN A 158 0.04 3.71 16.30
N ARG A 159 -0.26 4.43 15.21
CA ARG A 159 0.75 4.86 14.23
C ARG A 159 0.51 6.28 13.73
N LYS A 160 1.59 6.91 13.26
CA LYS A 160 1.57 8.25 12.67
C LYS A 160 0.87 8.23 11.30
N GLY A 161 0.05 9.25 11.04
CA GLY A 161 -0.59 9.47 9.74
C GLY A 161 -1.97 10.11 9.83
N ASP A 162 -2.42 10.48 11.03
CA ASP A 162 -3.71 11.14 11.21
C ASP A 162 -3.73 12.52 10.56
N ILE A 163 -4.85 12.86 9.93
CA ILE A 163 -5.11 14.18 9.37
C ILE A 163 -6.17 14.85 10.25
N PRO A 164 -5.96 16.10 10.71
CA PRO A 164 -6.98 16.82 11.47
C PRO A 164 -8.35 16.76 10.78
N ALA A 165 -9.41 16.50 11.54
CA ALA A 165 -10.75 16.29 11.00
C ALA A 165 -11.24 17.46 10.14
N GLU A 166 -10.92 18.69 10.54
CA GLU A 166 -11.22 19.93 9.82
C GLU A 166 -10.62 19.95 8.41
N LEU A 167 -9.34 19.56 8.29
CA LEU A 167 -8.65 19.48 7.00
C LEU A 167 -9.17 18.31 6.16
N THR A 168 -9.51 17.19 6.79
CA THR A 168 -10.09 16.06 6.08
C THR A 168 -11.44 16.44 5.47
N ALA A 169 -12.29 17.14 6.22
CA ALA A 169 -13.60 17.59 5.76
C ALA A 169 -13.52 18.66 4.65
N GLU A 170 -12.44 19.45 4.61
CA GLU A 170 -12.19 20.40 3.53
C GLU A 170 -11.74 19.70 2.24
N LEU A 171 -10.94 18.65 2.37
CA LEU A 171 -10.25 18.05 1.23
C LEU A 171 -10.96 16.81 0.65
N ALA A 172 -11.69 16.06 1.47
CA ALA A 172 -12.42 14.86 1.09
C ALA A 172 -13.94 15.08 1.20
N ASP A 173 -14.70 14.54 0.24
CA ASP A 173 -16.16 14.57 0.28
C ASP A 173 -16.72 13.48 1.22
N TYR A 174 -15.96 12.40 1.43
CA TYR A 174 -16.35 11.32 2.33
C TYR A 174 -15.13 10.69 3.01
N GLN A 175 -15.23 10.47 4.32
CA GLN A 175 -14.23 9.74 5.10
C GLN A 175 -14.74 8.33 5.42
N ALA A 176 -14.14 7.33 4.79
CA ALA A 176 -14.48 5.93 4.95
C ALA A 176 -13.73 5.33 6.14
N LEU A 177 -14.30 5.42 7.35
CA LEU A 177 -13.61 4.98 8.57
C LEU A 177 -13.58 3.45 8.70
N ASP A 178 -14.71 2.79 8.44
CA ASP A 178 -14.95 1.37 8.67
C ASP A 178 -15.22 0.56 7.38
N ALA A 179 -15.21 1.21 6.21
CA ALA A 179 -15.48 0.56 4.93
C ALA A 179 -14.44 -0.51 4.53
N ASP A 180 -14.91 -1.58 3.90
CA ASP A 180 -14.05 -2.53 3.18
C ASP A 180 -13.34 -1.82 2.01
N ILE A 181 -12.00 -1.84 2.02
CA ILE A 181 -11.17 -1.21 0.99
C ILE A 181 -11.42 -1.78 -0.41
N ILE A 182 -11.70 -3.08 -0.56
CA ILE A 182 -12.01 -3.69 -1.86
C ILE A 182 -13.31 -3.10 -2.40
N GLN A 183 -14.29 -2.88 -1.53
CA GLN A 183 -15.55 -2.24 -1.91
C GLN A 183 -15.37 -0.77 -2.30
N CYS A 184 -14.44 -0.05 -1.65
CA CYS A 184 -14.05 1.29 -2.06
C CYS A 184 -13.37 1.27 -3.44
N ILE A 185 -12.40 0.37 -3.67
CA ILE A 185 -11.69 0.24 -4.95
C ILE A 185 -12.67 -0.09 -6.09
N GLN A 186 -13.60 -1.01 -5.86
CA GLN A 186 -14.61 -1.40 -6.86
C GLN A 186 -15.55 -0.26 -7.26
N ARG A 187 -15.67 0.77 -6.43
CA ARG A 187 -16.54 1.93 -6.63
C ARG A 187 -15.78 3.18 -7.07
N ALA A 188 -14.45 3.14 -7.07
CA ALA A 188 -13.63 4.26 -7.48
C ALA A 188 -13.29 4.15 -8.98
N ASP A 189 -13.29 5.28 -9.68
CA ASP A 189 -12.77 5.36 -11.05
C ASP A 189 -11.24 5.40 -11.03
N GLU A 190 -10.66 6.05 -10.01
CA GLU A 190 -9.21 6.18 -9.83
C GLU A 190 -8.81 5.91 -8.37
N VAL A 191 -7.63 5.32 -8.18
CA VAL A 191 -7.00 5.16 -6.86
C VAL A 191 -5.70 5.96 -6.84
N HIS A 192 -5.58 6.90 -5.90
CA HIS A 192 -4.42 7.77 -5.77
C HIS A 192 -3.70 7.45 -4.46
N THR A 193 -2.54 6.81 -4.53
CA THR A 193 -1.75 6.33 -3.39
C THR A 193 -0.32 6.88 -3.44
N MET A 194 0.40 6.92 -2.31
CA MET A 194 1.85 7.14 -2.32
C MET A 194 2.57 5.83 -2.65
N THR A 195 2.58 4.89 -1.70
CA THR A 195 3.33 3.62 -1.78
C THR A 195 2.54 2.41 -1.30
N SER A 196 1.24 2.57 -1.03
CA SER A 196 0.41 1.45 -0.56
C SER A 196 0.38 0.34 -1.59
N LEU A 197 0.49 -0.89 -1.10
CA LEU A 197 0.30 -2.13 -1.85
C LEU A 197 -1.10 -2.69 -1.63
#